data_AF-A0AAD4E7D3-F1
#
_entry.id   AF-A0AAD4E7D3-F1
#
_cell.length_a   1.000
_cell.length_b   1.000
_cell.length_c   1.000
_cell.angle_alpha   90.00
_cell.angle_beta   90.00
_cell.angle_gamma   90.00
#
_symmetry.space_group_name_H-M   'P 1'
#
loop_
_entity.id
_entity.type
_entity.pdbx_description
1 polymer ?
#
loop_
_entity_poly.entity_id
_entity_poly.type
_entity_poly.pdbx_seq_one_letter_code
_entity_poly.pdbx_strand_id
1 'polypeptide(L)'
;MNPVRSSDKSMVQDMLLEFNRVNPILIARDALHEYDTEVRVRPCGWKGCRMHIPVELKQVSKHLKQYHGINTSATSEDTEKTTCLWSGCLDTHTKPGNLSRHVLTRHLGVRWICSHCQSSLSREDAFRRHSLERPDCQSAEVVVNYGDGSQVIDLVYIDGGWSASQNVMLI
;
A
#
# COMPACT_ATOMS: atom_id res chain seq x y z
N MET A 1 11.88 23.75 28.07
CA MET A 1 10.78 23.75 27.08
C MET A 1 10.74 22.36 26.45
N ASN A 2 9.81 21.52 26.89
CA ASN A 2 9.69 20.11 26.46
C ASN A 2 8.64 19.99 25.36
N PRO A 3 8.91 19.31 24.24
CA PRO A 3 7.85 18.90 23.33
C PRO A 3 7.20 17.61 23.86
N VAL A 4 6.00 17.75 24.41
CA VAL A 4 5.05 16.64 24.60
C VAL A 4 4.47 16.31 23.23
N ARG A 5 4.66 15.07 22.74
CA ARG A 5 3.68 14.25 21.99
C ARG A 5 4.37 13.11 21.23
N SER A 6 4.37 11.93 21.85
CA SER A 6 4.61 10.66 21.13
C SER A 6 3.92 9.45 21.81
N SER A 7 3.43 9.58 23.06
CA SER A 7 2.86 8.45 23.82
C SER A 7 1.33 8.26 23.68
N ASP A 8 0.63 9.09 22.91
CA ASP A 8 -0.84 9.18 22.98
C ASP A 8 -1.56 8.27 21.96
N LYS A 9 -0.93 8.00 20.81
CA LYS A 9 -1.54 7.17 19.75
C LYS A 9 -1.56 5.67 20.10
N SER A 10 -0.59 5.18 20.87
CA SER A 10 -0.56 3.77 21.27
C SER A 10 -1.64 3.45 22.30
N MET A 11 -1.91 4.36 23.25
CA MET A 11 -2.92 4.15 24.29
C MET A 11 -4.34 4.04 23.72
N VAL A 12 -4.69 4.86 22.73
CA VAL A 12 -6.00 4.77 22.05
C VAL A 12 -6.14 3.46 21.28
N GLN A 13 -5.07 3.02 20.61
CA GLN A 13 -5.04 1.70 19.96
C GLN A 13 -5.20 0.56 20.98
N ASP A 14 -4.46 0.61 22.08
CA ASP A 14 -4.48 -0.45 23.09
C ASP A 14 -5.86 -0.52 23.78
N MET A 15 -6.52 0.62 24.03
CA MET A 15 -7.93 0.64 24.48
C MET A 15 -8.87 0.00 23.45
N LEU A 16 -8.76 0.34 22.16
CA LEU A 16 -9.66 -0.23 21.14
C LEU A 16 -9.46 -1.74 20.95
N LEU A 17 -8.25 -2.25 21.17
CA LEU A 17 -7.95 -3.69 21.15
C LEU A 17 -8.61 -4.42 22.32
N GLU A 18 -8.60 -3.82 23.52
CA GLU A 18 -9.23 -4.38 24.71
C GLU A 18 -10.77 -4.40 24.62
N PHE A 19 -11.38 -3.37 24.02
CA PHE A 19 -12.83 -3.25 23.92
C PHE A 19 -13.45 -4.02 22.74
N ASN A 20 -12.80 -4.09 21.57
CA ASN A 20 -13.43 -4.62 20.35
C ASN A 20 -12.97 -6.02 19.93
N ARG A 21 -11.96 -6.62 20.58
CA ARG A 21 -11.37 -7.95 20.25
C ARG A 21 -10.92 -8.15 18.79
N VAL A 22 -10.91 -7.10 17.96
CA VAL A 22 -10.52 -7.14 16.54
C VAL A 22 -9.55 -5.99 16.27
N ASN A 23 -8.38 -6.30 15.69
CA ASN A 23 -7.40 -5.28 15.30
C ASN A 23 -8.02 -4.33 14.25
N PRO A 24 -8.11 -3.02 14.53
CA PRO A 24 -8.67 -2.07 13.58
C PRO A 24 -7.77 -1.85 12.36
N ILE A 25 -8.39 -1.45 11.25
CA ILE A 25 -7.71 -0.93 10.07
C ILE A 25 -7.23 0.48 10.40
N LEU A 26 -5.92 0.62 10.62
CA LEU A 26 -5.29 1.91 10.90
C LEU A 26 -4.79 2.54 9.61
N ILE A 27 -5.33 3.66 9.18
CA ILE A 27 -4.96 4.29 7.91
C ILE A 27 -4.82 5.80 8.06
N ALA A 28 -3.87 6.39 7.34
CA ALA A 28 -3.66 7.83 7.34
C ALA A 28 -4.84 8.53 6.67
N ARG A 29 -5.34 9.61 7.27
CA ARG A 29 -6.49 10.35 6.71
C ARG A 29 -6.22 10.86 5.29
N ASP A 30 -5.03 11.41 5.06
CA ASP A 30 -4.62 11.96 3.76
C ASP A 30 -4.48 10.89 2.67
N ALA A 31 -4.32 9.62 3.05
CA ALA A 31 -4.34 8.51 2.12
C ALA A 31 -5.74 8.28 1.51
N LEU A 32 -6.81 8.76 2.15
CA LEU A 32 -8.20 8.55 1.69
C LEU A 32 -8.76 9.71 0.86
N HIS A 33 -8.11 10.89 0.88
CA HIS A 33 -8.64 12.10 0.22
C HIS A 33 -8.75 12.00 -1.31
N GLU A 34 -8.09 11.03 -1.94
CA GLU A 34 -8.09 10.85 -3.39
C GLU A 34 -9.16 9.87 -3.87
N TYR A 35 -10.04 9.41 -2.98
CA TYR A 35 -11.03 8.37 -3.23
C TYR A 35 -12.44 8.87 -2.91
N ASP A 36 -13.38 8.64 -3.83
CA ASP A 36 -14.75 9.13 -3.70
C ASP A 36 -15.73 8.11 -3.11
N THR A 37 -15.46 6.81 -3.29
CA THR A 37 -16.41 5.74 -2.97
C THR A 37 -15.78 4.65 -2.12
N GLU A 38 -14.85 3.90 -2.69
CA GLU A 38 -14.18 2.80 -2.00
C GLU A 38 -12.68 2.81 -2.21
N VAL A 39 -11.95 2.24 -1.25
CA VAL A 39 -10.51 2.03 -1.36
C VAL A 39 -10.15 0.61 -0.93
N ARG A 40 -9.27 -0.01 -1.71
CA ARG A 40 -8.73 -1.33 -1.40
C ARG A 40 -7.42 -1.18 -0.65
N VAL A 41 -7.36 -1.74 0.56
CA VAL A 41 -6.23 -1.61 1.48
C VAL A 41 -5.64 -2.96 1.88
N ARG A 42 -4.38 -2.95 2.32
CA ARG A 42 -3.69 -4.10 2.90
C ARG A 42 -2.83 -3.69 4.09
N PRO A 43 -2.59 -4.60 5.06
CA PRO A 43 -1.66 -4.34 6.15
C PRO A 43 -0.24 -4.16 5.60
N CYS A 44 0.43 -3.12 6.09
CA CYS A 44 1.84 -2.90 5.85
C CYS A 44 2.65 -3.93 6.65
N GLY A 45 3.44 -4.75 5.96
CA GLY A 45 4.30 -5.75 6.59
C GLY A 45 5.68 -5.22 6.96
N TRP A 46 5.90 -3.92 6.89
CA TRP A 46 7.16 -3.32 7.34
C TRP A 46 7.37 -3.56 8.83
N LYS A 47 8.58 -3.92 9.25
CA LYS A 47 8.88 -4.30 10.65
C LYS A 47 8.39 -3.23 11.64
N GLY A 48 7.42 -3.62 12.48
CA GLY A 48 6.84 -2.76 13.52
C GLY A 48 5.70 -1.86 13.05
N CYS A 49 5.36 -1.85 11.76
CA CYS A 49 4.20 -1.11 11.25
C CYS A 49 2.91 -1.88 11.51
N ARG A 50 1.88 -1.17 11.97
CA ARG A 50 0.51 -1.73 12.15
C ARG A 50 -0.50 -1.08 11.20
N MET A 51 -0.05 -0.20 10.32
CA MET A 51 -0.92 0.54 9.42
C MET A 51 -1.36 -0.30 8.23
N HIS A 52 -2.48 0.09 7.65
CA HIS A 52 -2.93 -0.35 6.36
C HIS A 52 -2.62 0.71 5.32
N ILE A 53 -2.35 0.26 4.11
CA ILE A 53 -1.99 1.09 2.97
C ILE A 53 -2.91 0.77 1.80
N PRO A 54 -3.42 1.78 1.08
CA PRO A 54 -4.07 1.54 -0.20
C PRO A 54 -3.13 0.81 -1.16
N VAL A 55 -3.66 -0.14 -1.92
CA VAL A 55 -2.90 -1.03 -2.82
C VAL A 55 -2.57 -0.31 -4.13
N GLU A 56 -1.88 0.83 -4.03
CA GLU A 56 -1.54 1.71 -5.14
C GLU A 56 -0.13 2.29 -5.01
N LEU A 57 0.56 2.45 -6.13
CA LEU A 57 1.97 2.89 -6.14
C LEU A 57 2.18 4.23 -5.43
N LYS A 58 1.29 5.21 -5.69
CA LYS A 58 1.37 6.56 -5.10
C LYS A 58 1.20 6.53 -3.59
N GLN A 59 0.23 5.76 -3.10
CA GLN A 59 -0.08 5.66 -1.68
C GLN A 59 0.99 4.86 -0.92
N VAL A 60 1.48 3.76 -1.50
CA VAL A 60 2.66 3.04 -0.98
C VAL A 60 3.85 4.00 -0.88
N SER A 61 4.11 4.79 -1.93
CA SER A 61 5.23 5.73 -1.94
C SER A 61 5.12 6.79 -0.83
N LYS A 62 3.95 7.41 -0.67
CA LYS A 62 3.68 8.38 0.40
C LYS A 62 3.88 7.73 1.77
N HIS A 63 3.31 6.54 1.97
CA HIS A 63 3.42 5.81 3.23
C HIS A 63 4.87 5.47 3.59
N LEU A 64 5.65 4.93 2.65
CA LEU A 64 7.07 4.64 2.86
C LEU A 64 7.88 5.90 3.21
N LYS A 65 7.56 7.03 2.58
CA LYS A 65 8.21 8.31 2.86
C LYS A 65 7.85 8.85 4.25
N GLN A 66 6.57 8.84 4.61
CA GLN A 66 6.06 9.44 5.84
C GLN A 66 6.36 8.60 7.09
N TYR A 67 6.17 7.28 7.00
CA TYR A 67 6.20 6.40 8.18
C TYR A 67 7.49 5.59 8.31
N HIS A 68 8.25 5.43 7.21
CA HIS A 68 9.49 4.63 7.18
C HIS A 68 10.72 5.42 6.74
N GLY A 69 10.59 6.74 6.54
CA GLY A 69 11.71 7.63 6.19
C GLY A 69 12.39 7.33 4.85
N ILE A 70 11.73 6.56 3.97
CA ILE A 70 12.32 6.18 2.69
C ILE A 70 12.17 7.32 1.69
N ASN A 71 13.29 7.79 1.13
CA ASN A 71 13.26 8.74 0.03
C ASN A 71 12.87 8.06 -1.28
N THR A 72 11.58 7.85 -1.50
CA THR A 72 11.03 7.20 -2.69
C THR A 72 11.17 8.01 -3.99
N SER A 73 11.76 9.21 -3.94
CA SER A 73 12.13 10.00 -5.12
C SER A 73 13.60 9.87 -5.51
N ALA A 74 14.44 9.22 -4.70
CA ALA A 74 15.85 9.07 -5.02
C ALA A 74 16.08 7.97 -6.06
N THR A 75 16.35 8.38 -7.30
CA THR A 75 16.54 7.51 -8.47
C THR A 75 17.93 7.60 -9.09
N SER A 76 18.84 8.40 -8.53
CA SER A 76 20.19 8.55 -9.09
C SER A 76 20.99 7.25 -8.95
N GLU A 77 21.99 7.08 -9.82
CA GLU A 77 22.87 5.91 -9.76
C GLU A 77 23.69 5.89 -8.47
N ASP A 78 24.05 7.07 -7.96
CA ASP A 78 24.81 7.26 -6.73
C ASP A 78 23.96 7.15 -5.45
N THR A 79 22.64 6.97 -5.57
CA THR A 79 21.78 6.83 -4.40
C THR A 79 22.12 5.52 -3.69
N GLU A 80 22.44 5.61 -2.40
CA GLU A 80 22.66 4.45 -1.55
C GLU A 80 21.44 3.52 -1.56
N LYS A 81 21.71 2.23 -1.79
CA LYS A 81 20.67 1.21 -1.79
C LYS A 81 20.14 1.01 -0.38
N THR A 82 18.86 0.73 -0.27
CA THR A 82 18.18 0.47 0.99
C THR A 82 17.73 -0.98 1.08
N THR A 83 17.64 -1.48 2.31
CA THR A 83 17.10 -2.81 2.61
C THR A 83 15.60 -2.72 2.81
N CYS A 84 14.86 -3.64 2.21
CA CYS A 84 13.44 -3.80 2.47
C CYS A 84 13.24 -4.48 3.84
N LEU A 85 12.61 -3.80 4.79
CA LEU A 85 12.33 -4.35 6.13
C LEU A 85 10.94 -4.98 6.21
N TRP A 86 10.34 -5.32 5.07
CA TRP A 86 9.10 -6.09 5.05
C TRP A 86 9.35 -7.49 5.63
N SER A 87 8.46 -7.97 6.50
CA SER A 87 8.60 -9.25 7.18
C SER A 87 8.82 -10.39 6.18
N GLY A 88 9.96 -11.09 6.31
CA GLY A 88 10.35 -12.19 5.43
C GLY A 88 10.97 -11.77 4.10
N CYS A 89 11.17 -10.47 3.84
CA CYS A 89 11.90 -10.02 2.66
C CYS A 89 13.41 -10.08 2.87
N LEU A 90 14.14 -10.58 1.86
CA LEU A 90 15.60 -10.70 1.85
C LEU A 90 16.28 -9.70 0.90
N ASP A 91 15.51 -8.78 0.31
CA ASP A 91 16.03 -7.80 -0.63
C ASP A 91 16.74 -6.67 0.13
N THR A 92 18.07 -6.69 0.09
CA THR A 92 18.95 -5.77 0.81
C THR A 92 19.50 -4.64 -0.06
N HIS A 93 19.23 -4.66 -1.36
CA HIS A 93 19.92 -3.83 -2.36
C HIS A 93 18.94 -3.12 -3.31
N THR A 94 17.82 -2.63 -2.79
CA THR A 94 16.82 -1.91 -3.58
C THR A 94 17.11 -0.41 -3.59
N LYS A 95 17.12 0.23 -4.77
CA LYS A 95 17.17 1.70 -4.83
C LYS A 95 15.92 2.27 -4.16
N PRO A 96 16.01 3.31 -3.30
CA PRO A 96 14.85 3.89 -2.61
C PRO A 96 13.68 4.25 -3.53
N GLY A 97 13.95 4.83 -4.71
CA GLY A 97 12.91 5.14 -5.71
C GLY A 97 12.20 3.93 -6.32
N ASN A 98 12.79 2.74 -6.23
CA ASN A 98 12.18 1.50 -6.70
C ASN A 98 11.42 0.75 -5.60
N LEU A 99 11.57 1.15 -4.33
CA LEU A 99 11.04 0.39 -3.21
C LEU A 99 9.50 0.35 -3.20
N SER A 100 8.83 1.44 -3.58
CA SER A 100 7.37 1.47 -3.69
C SER A 100 6.84 0.40 -4.66
N ARG A 101 7.52 0.23 -5.80
CA ARG A 101 7.17 -0.79 -6.80
C ARG A 101 7.55 -2.19 -6.33
N HIS A 102 8.69 -2.34 -5.67
CA HIS A 102 9.09 -3.59 -5.02
C HIS A 102 7.96 -4.05 -4.06
N VAL A 103 7.51 -3.18 -3.16
CA VAL A 103 6.41 -3.48 -2.22
C VAL A 103 5.13 -3.85 -2.96
N LEU A 104 4.70 -3.04 -3.92
CA LEU A 104 3.45 -3.27 -4.65
C LEU A 104 3.41 -4.64 -5.36
N THR A 105 4.53 -5.04 -5.96
CA THR A 105 4.60 -6.27 -6.77
C THR A 105 4.99 -7.52 -5.97
N ARG A 106 5.91 -7.39 -5.01
CA ARG A 106 6.44 -8.52 -4.23
C ARG A 106 5.65 -8.82 -2.97
N HIS A 107 5.05 -7.80 -2.36
CA HIS A 107 4.39 -7.94 -1.07
C HIS A 107 2.89 -7.77 -1.13
N LEU A 108 2.40 -6.82 -1.95
CA LEU A 108 0.98 -6.64 -2.17
C LEU A 108 0.45 -7.46 -3.34
N GLY A 109 1.35 -8.09 -4.13
CA GLY A 109 0.98 -9.06 -5.15
C GLY A 109 0.29 -8.46 -6.38
N VAL A 110 0.40 -7.15 -6.63
CA VAL A 110 -0.31 -6.52 -7.73
C VAL A 110 0.20 -7.01 -9.08
N ARG A 111 -0.73 -7.42 -9.95
CA ARG A 111 -0.46 -7.90 -11.31
C ARG A 111 -1.44 -7.31 -12.32
N TRP A 112 -0.96 -7.14 -13.54
CA TRP A 112 -1.72 -6.67 -14.70
C TRP A 112 -1.89 -7.87 -15.62
N ILE A 113 -3.11 -8.40 -15.65
CA ILE A 113 -3.42 -9.64 -16.35
C ILE A 113 -4.10 -9.30 -17.66
N CYS A 114 -3.55 -9.83 -18.77
CA CYS A 114 -4.18 -9.72 -20.08
C CYS A 114 -5.43 -10.60 -20.13
N SER A 115 -6.60 -9.99 -20.39
CA SER A 115 -7.87 -10.72 -20.50
C SER A 115 -7.88 -11.76 -21.63
N HIS A 116 -7.16 -11.51 -22.72
CA HIS A 116 -7.12 -12.41 -23.88
C HIS A 116 -6.22 -13.64 -23.65
N CYS A 117 -4.93 -13.43 -23.32
CA CYS A 117 -3.96 -14.53 -23.22
C CYS A 117 -3.56 -14.92 -21.79
N GLN A 118 -4.17 -14.29 -20.78
CA GLN A 118 -3.91 -14.55 -19.35
C GLN A 118 -2.46 -14.32 -18.90
N SER A 119 -1.67 -13.58 -19.68
CA SER A 119 -0.32 -13.18 -19.29
C SER A 119 -0.36 -12.27 -18.06
N SER A 120 0.33 -12.68 -16.99
CA SER A 120 0.46 -11.92 -15.75
C SER A 120 1.72 -11.07 -15.77
N LEU A 121 1.53 -9.75 -15.82
CA LEU A 121 2.61 -8.78 -15.92
C LEU A 121 2.77 -8.03 -14.60
N SER A 122 4.00 -7.63 -14.28
CA SER A 122 4.31 -6.97 -13.01
C SER A 122 4.07 -5.46 -13.00
N ARG A 123 3.73 -4.87 -14.16
CA ARG A 123 3.57 -3.42 -14.34
C ARG A 123 2.58 -3.11 -15.46
N GLU A 124 1.94 -1.95 -15.36
CA GLU A 124 1.04 -1.42 -16.39
C GLU A 124 1.73 -1.16 -17.73
N ASP A 125 2.92 -0.55 -17.73
CA ASP A 125 3.66 -0.28 -18.96
C ASP A 125 4.16 -1.55 -19.64
N ALA A 126 4.45 -2.59 -18.85
CA ALA A 126 4.73 -3.92 -19.40
C ALA A 126 3.48 -4.51 -20.08
N PHE A 127 2.29 -4.29 -19.52
CA PHE A 127 1.01 -4.66 -20.17
C PHE A 127 0.77 -3.87 -21.45
N ARG A 128 0.96 -2.54 -21.44
CA ARG A 128 0.80 -1.73 -22.66
C ARG A 128 1.71 -2.22 -23.78
N ARG A 129 2.99 -2.46 -23.48
CA ARG A 129 3.93 -3.01 -24.45
C ARG A 129 3.53 -4.41 -24.92
N HIS A 130 3.08 -5.27 -24.01
CA HIS A 130 2.55 -6.59 -24.37
C HIS A 130 1.37 -6.51 -25.35
N SER A 131 0.40 -5.62 -25.11
CA SER A 131 -0.78 -5.44 -25.98
C SER A 131 -0.38 -4.91 -27.35
N LEU A 132 0.59 -4.00 -27.42
CA LEU A 132 1.10 -3.46 -28.70
C LEU A 132 1.90 -4.50 -29.51
N GLU A 133 2.76 -5.29 -28.84
CA GLU A 133 3.66 -6.25 -29.48
C GLU A 133 2.96 -7.56 -29.88
N ARG A 134 1.81 -7.89 -29.27
CA ARG A 134 1.07 -9.13 -29.56
C ARG A 134 -0.21 -8.81 -30.33
N PRO A 135 -0.29 -9.16 -31.64
CA PRO A 135 -1.47 -8.89 -32.47
C PRO A 135 -2.77 -9.39 -31.85
N ASP A 136 -2.75 -10.62 -31.30
CA ASP A 136 -3.93 -11.24 -30.68
C ASP A 136 -4.39 -10.53 -29.38
N CYS A 137 -3.57 -9.63 -28.81
CA CYS A 137 -3.85 -8.96 -27.54
C CYS A 137 -4.00 -7.43 -27.68
N GLN A 138 -4.07 -6.89 -28.90
CA GLN A 138 -4.19 -5.43 -29.13
C GLN A 138 -5.49 -4.84 -28.59
N SER A 139 -6.58 -5.60 -28.63
CA SER A 139 -7.89 -5.23 -28.06
C SER A 139 -8.11 -5.81 -26.66
N ALA A 140 -7.12 -6.49 -26.09
CA ALA A 140 -7.26 -7.09 -24.78
C ALA A 140 -7.34 -6.00 -23.70
N GLU A 141 -8.34 -6.12 -22.83
CA GLU A 141 -8.42 -5.30 -21.62
C GLU A 141 -7.48 -5.84 -20.55
N VAL A 142 -7.07 -4.95 -19.65
CA VAL A 142 -6.29 -5.32 -18.46
C VAL A 142 -7.23 -5.62 -17.29
N VAL A 143 -7.01 -6.76 -16.65
CA VAL A 143 -7.59 -7.08 -15.34
C VAL A 143 -6.50 -6.88 -14.30
N VAL A 144 -6.70 -5.93 -13.38
CA VAL A 144 -5.75 -5.71 -12.29
C VAL A 144 -6.08 -6.66 -11.14
N ASN A 145 -5.13 -7.52 -10.79
CA ASN A 145 -5.18 -8.31 -9.58
C ASN A 145 -4.46 -7.56 -8.46
N TYR A 146 -5.12 -7.40 -7.31
CA TYR A 146 -4.60 -6.64 -6.16
C TYR A 146 -4.00 -7.54 -5.06
N GLY A 147 -3.66 -8.78 -5.40
CA GLY A 147 -3.21 -9.81 -4.46
C GLY A 147 -4.29 -10.25 -3.46
N ASP A 148 -3.98 -11.33 -2.75
CA ASP A 148 -4.88 -11.91 -1.75
C ASP A 148 -4.96 -11.04 -0.48
N GLY A 149 -6.02 -11.20 0.31
CA GLY A 149 -6.11 -10.57 1.64
C GLY A 149 -6.27 -9.05 1.64
N SER A 150 -6.75 -8.47 0.54
CA SER A 150 -7.13 -7.06 0.47
C SER A 150 -8.53 -6.83 1.06
N GLN A 151 -8.66 -5.76 1.83
CA GLN A 151 -9.89 -5.31 2.48
C GLN A 151 -10.40 -4.07 1.75
N VAL A 152 -11.72 -3.91 1.66
CA VAL A 152 -12.34 -2.73 1.04
C VAL A 152 -12.91 -1.87 2.15
N ILE A 153 -12.55 -0.58 2.13
CA ILE A 153 -13.16 0.45 2.97
C ILE A 153 -14.12 1.23 2.06
N ASP A 154 -15.40 1.25 2.41
CA ASP A 154 -16.39 2.13 1.78
C ASP A 154 -16.42 3.46 2.55
N LEU A 155 -15.98 4.52 1.87
CA LEU A 155 -15.74 5.85 2.41
C LEU A 155 -17.02 6.60 2.76
N VAL A 156 -18.17 6.14 2.26
CA VAL A 156 -19.48 6.68 2.63
C VAL A 156 -19.76 6.46 4.13
N TYR A 157 -19.15 5.44 4.73
CA TYR A 157 -19.29 5.10 6.15
C TYR A 157 -18.11 5.57 7.02
N ILE A 158 -17.24 6.41 6.47
CA ILE A 158 -16.17 7.06 7.22
C ILE A 158 -16.64 8.46 7.61
N ASP A 159 -17.31 8.56 8.76
CA ASP A 159 -17.66 9.85 9.37
C ASP A 159 -16.70 10.14 10.55
N GLY A 160 -15.95 11.24 10.46
CA GLY A 160 -14.98 11.61 11.50
C GLY A 160 -13.69 10.78 11.53
N GLY A 161 -13.28 10.33 12.72
CA GLY A 161 -11.98 9.66 12.94
C GLY A 161 -12.03 8.14 13.16
N TRP A 162 -13.22 7.58 13.40
CA TRP A 162 -13.43 6.17 13.69
C TRP A 162 -14.73 5.68 13.05
N SER A 163 -14.67 4.58 12.31
CA SER A 163 -15.83 3.87 11.78
C SER A 163 -15.95 2.50 12.43
N ALA A 164 -16.94 2.36 13.32
CA ALA A 164 -17.19 1.11 14.03
C ALA A 164 -17.69 -0.01 13.11
N SER A 165 -18.48 0.34 12.08
CA SER A 165 -19.07 -0.64 11.14
C SER A 165 -18.04 -1.34 10.27
N GLN A 166 -16.95 -0.63 9.94
CA GLN A 166 -15.85 -1.16 9.12
C GLN A 166 -14.59 -1.46 9.94
N ASN A 167 -14.62 -1.18 11.25
CA ASN A 167 -13.47 -1.30 12.15
C ASN A 167 -12.25 -0.48 11.67
N VAL A 168 -12.50 0.74 11.17
CA VAL A 168 -11.47 1.63 10.57
C VAL A 168 -11.19 2.83 11.47
N MET A 169 -9.91 3.06 11.77
CA MET A 169 -9.42 4.23 12.49
C MET A 169 -8.53 5.07 11.59
N LEU A 170 -8.86 6.36 11.49
CA LEU A 170 -8.03 7.35 10.81
C LEU A 170 -7.02 7.95 11.80
N ILE A 171 -5.73 7.95 11.43
CA ILE A 171 -4.62 8.42 12.30
C ILE A 171 -3.82 9.59 11.74
#